data_AF-A0A0C9UZU9-F1
#
_entry.id   AF-A0A0C9UZU9-F1
#
_cell.length_a   1.000
_cell.length_b   1.000
_cell.length_c   1.000
_cell.angle_alpha   90.00
_cell.angle_beta   90.00
_cell.angle_gamma   90.00
#
_symmetry.space_group_name_H-M   'P 1'
#
loop_
_entity.id
_entity.type
_entity.pdbx_description
1 polymer ?
#
loop_
_entity_poly.entity_id
_entity_poly.type
_entity_poly.pdbx_seq_one_letter_code
_entity_poly.pdbx_strand_id
1 'polypeptide(L)'
;MNHLGNMIITPMGQTVKYEVPPEIQFHGRWDLDGPNRYITHWAGSSLCFQTTCRSITVEIGSLTVPRLNFHNILWRFGTKSLTKTALVKGRRSMKLTVSEAQGAGGEKPRDVTIMLCDWGAKLQILGISATDDAKEDEANDSRLLAPSLGTAPSPMLFIGDSLVSGFTPLYSGLVLPHGSYQTFGSIIVRTLRGKGLDARLEMVAYPGIRLVTTNQHSKGMEDVFWDGIDGAGGWDQRSKDNPEDIFICIGTNDRGWGIGSEEFIDHYKAFVRKLRDSYPEGLKRMHLIVRHIGRLLLL
;
A
#
# COMPACT_ATOMS: atom_id res chain seq x y z
N MET A 1 9.62 23.90 21.36
CA MET A 1 8.24 23.42 21.53
C MET A 1 7.50 23.66 20.22
N ASN A 2 7.30 22.61 19.41
CA ASN A 2 6.60 22.69 18.12
C ASN A 2 5.38 21.76 18.20
N HIS A 3 4.18 22.31 18.43
CA HIS A 3 2.93 21.55 18.39
C HIS A 3 2.52 21.29 16.92
N LEU A 4 3.15 20.26 16.35
CA LEU A 4 3.01 19.84 14.95
C LEU A 4 1.93 18.76 14.81
N GLY A 5 0.66 19.16 14.69
CA GLY A 5 -0.49 18.27 14.39
C GLY A 5 -0.74 17.16 15.43
N ASN A 6 -1.96 17.09 15.96
CA ASN A 6 -2.31 16.09 16.96
C ASN A 6 -3.01 14.90 16.28
N MET A 7 -2.43 13.71 16.44
CA MET A 7 -3.08 12.45 16.09
C MET A 7 -3.61 11.83 17.38
N ILE A 8 -4.92 11.62 17.43
CA ILE A 8 -5.62 11.03 18.56
C ILE A 8 -6.12 9.65 18.13
N ILE A 9 -5.89 8.64 18.97
CA ILE A 9 -6.33 7.27 18.74
C ILE A 9 -7.18 6.86 19.94
N THR A 10 -8.44 6.53 19.71
CA THR A 10 -9.40 6.16 20.76
C THR A 10 -10.04 4.80 20.49
N PRO A 11 -10.42 4.05 21.53
CA PRO A 11 -11.35 2.93 21.36
C PRO A 11 -12.66 3.44 20.77
N MET A 12 -13.24 2.70 19.82
CA MET A 12 -14.56 3.04 19.27
C MET A 12 -15.70 2.61 20.21
N GLY A 13 -16.71 3.46 20.34
CA GLY A 13 -18.03 3.14 20.92
C GLY A 13 -18.96 2.39 19.95
N GLN A 14 -20.22 2.15 20.36
CA GLN A 14 -21.17 1.38 19.55
C GLN A 14 -21.58 2.06 18.22
N THR A 15 -21.71 1.20 17.22
CA THR A 15 -22.35 1.25 15.89
C THR A 15 -22.90 2.58 15.37
N VAL A 16 -22.01 3.51 14.99
CA VAL A 16 -22.31 4.43 13.88
C VAL A 16 -22.20 3.66 12.57
N LYS A 17 -23.05 3.96 11.59
CA LYS A 17 -22.88 3.45 10.22
C LYS A 17 -21.69 4.20 9.62
N TYR A 18 -20.54 3.56 9.62
CA TYR A 18 -19.35 4.08 9.00
C TYR A 18 -19.42 3.79 7.51
N GLU A 19 -19.28 4.83 6.68
CA GLU A 19 -19.24 4.70 5.23
C GLU A 19 -17.90 5.19 4.71
N VAL A 20 -17.43 4.57 3.62
CA VAL A 20 -16.28 5.06 2.88
C VAL A 20 -16.83 5.90 1.72
N PRO A 21 -16.52 7.21 1.67
CA PRO A 21 -16.98 8.07 0.59
C PRO A 21 -16.46 7.62 -0.79
N PRO A 22 -17.25 7.80 -1.87
CA PRO A 22 -16.86 7.38 -3.21
C PRO A 22 -15.64 8.14 -3.77
N GLU A 23 -15.31 9.29 -3.20
CA GLU A 23 -14.13 10.11 -3.55
C GLU A 23 -12.80 9.45 -3.13
N ILE A 24 -12.85 8.47 -2.23
CA ILE A 24 -11.66 7.78 -1.74
C ILE A 24 -11.15 6.82 -2.82
N GLN A 25 -9.95 7.09 -3.33
CA GLN A 25 -9.26 6.18 -4.24
C GLN A 25 -8.44 5.17 -3.46
N PHE A 26 -8.65 3.90 -3.77
CA PHE A 26 -7.88 2.78 -3.24
C PHE A 26 -6.76 2.44 -4.22
N HIS A 27 -5.51 2.53 -3.78
CA HIS A 27 -4.34 2.11 -4.54
C HIS A 27 -3.73 0.86 -3.91
N GLY A 28 -3.24 -0.04 -4.77
CA GLY A 28 -2.74 -1.35 -4.37
C GLY A 28 -3.86 -2.38 -4.18
N ARG A 29 -3.53 -3.49 -3.51
CA ARG A 29 -4.43 -4.63 -3.38
C ARG A 29 -5.38 -4.49 -2.21
N TRP A 30 -6.64 -4.20 -2.51
CA TRP A 30 -7.74 -4.09 -1.54
C TRP A 30 -8.88 -5.06 -1.85
N ASP A 31 -9.33 -5.78 -0.83
CA ASP A 31 -10.60 -6.50 -0.87
C ASP A 31 -11.75 -5.51 -0.65
N LEU A 32 -12.36 -5.08 -1.75
CA LEU A 32 -13.45 -4.10 -1.74
C LEU A 32 -14.83 -4.76 -1.75
N ASP A 33 -14.91 -6.01 -2.22
CA ASP A 33 -16.16 -6.71 -2.50
C ASP A 33 -16.48 -7.81 -1.47
N GLY A 34 -15.50 -8.23 -0.66
CA GLY A 34 -15.67 -9.23 0.38
C GLY A 34 -16.63 -8.81 1.51
N PRO A 35 -17.08 -9.75 2.35
CA PRO A 35 -18.12 -9.51 3.37
C PRO A 35 -17.72 -8.45 4.41
N ASN A 36 -16.42 -8.26 4.64
CA ASN A 36 -15.89 -7.31 5.61
C ASN A 36 -15.51 -5.96 5.00
N ARG A 37 -15.40 -5.89 3.65
CA ARG A 37 -15.00 -4.78 2.77
C ARG A 37 -13.80 -3.94 3.22
N TYR A 38 -13.13 -3.29 2.27
CA TYR A 38 -12.01 -2.38 2.48
C TYR A 38 -10.88 -2.96 3.35
N ILE A 39 -10.45 -4.19 3.03
CA ILE A 39 -9.33 -4.85 3.71
C ILE A 39 -8.11 -4.87 2.79
N THR A 40 -6.93 -4.63 3.34
CA THR A 40 -5.67 -4.93 2.67
C THR A 40 -4.70 -5.69 3.56
N HIS A 41 -3.90 -6.55 2.94
CA HIS A 41 -2.83 -7.34 3.55
C HIS A 41 -1.45 -6.98 2.98
N TRP A 42 -1.42 -6.06 2.02
CA TRP A 42 -0.25 -5.74 1.24
C TRP A 42 0.29 -4.39 1.68
N ALA A 43 1.52 -4.37 2.17
CA ALA A 43 2.20 -3.12 2.44
C ALA A 43 2.33 -2.33 1.13
N GLY A 44 2.23 -1.00 1.17
CA GLY A 44 2.13 -0.22 -0.07
C GLY A 44 0.71 0.26 -0.34
N SER A 45 -0.29 -0.58 -0.01
CA SER A 45 -1.69 -0.27 -0.23
C SER A 45 -2.10 0.99 0.53
N SER A 46 -2.78 1.90 -0.17
CA SER A 46 -3.12 3.20 0.35
C SER A 46 -4.50 3.70 -0.07
N LEU A 47 -5.03 4.62 0.74
CA LEU A 47 -6.21 5.43 0.48
C LEU A 47 -5.71 6.81 0.09
N CYS A 48 -6.17 7.33 -1.04
CA CYS A 48 -5.80 8.63 -1.57
C CYS A 48 -7.06 9.46 -1.82
N PHE A 49 -7.06 10.69 -1.33
CA PHE A 49 -8.13 11.67 -1.56
C PHE A 49 -7.61 13.08 -1.34
N GLN A 50 -8.43 14.07 -1.66
CA GLN A 50 -8.19 15.46 -1.33
C GLN A 50 -9.24 15.96 -0.36
N THR A 51 -8.85 16.89 0.51
CA THR A 51 -9.81 17.58 1.38
C THR A 51 -9.43 19.03 1.61
N THR A 52 -10.44 19.86 1.83
CA THR A 52 -10.27 21.25 2.27
C THR A 52 -10.41 21.40 3.79
N CYS A 53 -10.84 20.34 4.49
CA CYS A 53 -11.02 20.27 5.94
C CYS A 53 -9.69 20.23 6.71
N ARG A 54 -9.76 20.38 8.05
CA ARG A 54 -8.59 20.39 8.97
C ARG A 54 -8.38 19.08 9.71
N SER A 55 -9.48 18.38 9.95
CA SER A 55 -9.50 17.12 10.67
C SER A 55 -9.98 16.01 9.75
N ILE A 56 -9.31 14.87 9.84
CA ILE A 56 -9.70 13.64 9.15
C ILE A 56 -9.83 12.58 10.22
N THR A 57 -10.96 11.90 10.22
CA THR A 57 -11.22 10.75 11.07
C THR A 57 -11.27 9.51 10.19
N VAL A 58 -10.54 8.47 10.59
CA VAL A 58 -10.61 7.15 9.98
C VAL A 58 -10.97 6.13 11.03
N GLU A 59 -12.00 5.37 10.70
CA GLU A 59 -12.56 4.35 11.55
C GLU A 59 -12.00 3.00 11.12
N ILE A 60 -11.21 2.42 12.02
CA ILE A 60 -10.42 1.22 11.78
C ILE A 60 -11.16 0.01 12.33
N GLY A 61 -11.23 -1.05 11.52
CA GLY A 61 -11.93 -2.29 11.85
C GLY A 61 -11.17 -3.22 12.79
N SER A 62 -11.88 -4.17 13.39
CA SER A 62 -11.33 -5.15 14.35
C SER A 62 -10.32 -6.12 13.73
N LEU A 63 -10.34 -6.28 12.41
CA LEU A 63 -9.42 -7.15 11.68
C LEU A 63 -8.03 -6.54 11.49
N THR A 64 -7.84 -5.26 11.83
CA THR A 64 -6.54 -4.59 11.74
C THR A 64 -5.55 -5.18 12.72
N VAL A 65 -4.48 -5.77 12.19
CA VAL A 65 -3.41 -6.39 12.97
C VAL A 65 -2.05 -5.97 12.44
N PRO A 66 -1.13 -5.52 13.31
CA PRO A 66 0.25 -5.27 12.91
C PRO A 66 1.01 -6.62 12.80
N ARG A 67 2.04 -6.69 11.95
CA ARG A 67 2.90 -7.89 11.85
C ARG A 67 4.01 -7.86 12.88
N LEU A 68 4.63 -6.70 13.01
CA LEU A 68 5.60 -6.39 14.05
C LEU A 68 5.00 -5.32 14.96
N ASN A 69 5.44 -5.21 16.22
CA ASN A 69 4.99 -4.15 17.13
C ASN A 69 5.60 -2.77 16.78
N PHE A 70 5.87 -2.49 15.50
CA PHE A 70 6.29 -1.20 14.95
C PHE A 70 5.12 -0.56 14.18
N HIS A 71 5.24 0.73 13.86
CA HIS A 71 4.16 1.46 13.20
C HIS A 71 3.69 0.77 11.90
N ASN A 72 2.40 0.50 11.79
CA ASN A 72 1.80 -0.20 10.66
C ASN A 72 0.96 0.71 9.74
N ILE A 73 0.57 1.89 10.22
CA ILE A 73 -0.18 2.87 9.43
C ILE A 73 0.61 4.16 9.31
N LEU A 74 0.76 4.64 8.08
CA LEU A 74 1.33 5.95 7.77
C LEU A 74 0.24 6.91 7.28
N TRP A 75 0.32 8.15 7.74
CA TRP A 75 -0.52 9.27 7.33
C TRP A 75 0.35 10.33 6.70
N ARG A 76 -0.07 10.82 5.54
CA ARG A 76 0.48 11.99 4.89
C ARG A 76 -0.62 13.00 4.65
N PHE A 77 -0.35 14.25 5.00
CA PHE A 77 -1.26 15.36 4.75
C PHE A 77 -0.52 16.50 4.04
N GLY A 78 -1.05 16.90 2.89
CA GLY A 78 -0.52 17.96 2.04
C GLY A 78 0.82 17.64 1.37
N THR A 79 1.27 18.60 0.56
CA THR A 79 2.53 18.49 -0.21
C THR A 79 3.77 18.82 0.62
N LYS A 80 3.64 19.59 1.72
CA LYS A 80 4.75 20.04 2.59
C LYS A 80 4.96 19.21 3.87
N SER A 81 4.85 17.89 3.76
CA SER A 81 5.53 16.92 4.65
C SER A 81 5.03 16.78 6.09
N LEU A 82 3.72 16.83 6.36
CA LEU A 82 3.23 16.17 7.58
C LEU A 82 3.16 14.66 7.31
N THR A 83 4.15 13.92 7.79
CA THR A 83 4.14 12.46 7.83
C THR A 83 4.05 12.01 9.27
N LYS A 84 3.07 11.18 9.59
CA LYS A 84 2.88 10.56 10.90
C LYS A 84 2.75 9.06 10.73
N THR A 85 3.19 8.31 11.72
CA THR A 85 3.03 6.86 11.75
C THR A 85 2.41 6.44 13.07
N ALA A 86 1.60 5.40 13.05
CA ALA A 86 0.92 4.85 14.21
C ALA A 86 1.05 3.33 14.24
N LEU A 87 1.16 2.78 15.44
CA LEU A 87 0.89 1.36 15.70
C LEU A 87 -0.58 1.23 16.07
N VAL A 88 -1.33 0.47 15.28
CA VAL A 88 -2.78 0.34 15.38
C VAL A 88 -3.15 -1.12 15.37
N LYS A 89 -3.93 -1.52 16.36
CA LYS A 89 -4.43 -2.89 16.53
C LYS A 89 -5.89 -2.87 16.95
N GLY A 90 -6.67 -3.72 16.27
CA GLY A 90 -8.10 -3.86 16.51
C GLY A 90 -8.88 -2.59 16.19
N ARG A 91 -10.13 -2.56 16.67
CA ARG A 91 -11.07 -1.50 16.36
C ARG A 91 -10.68 -0.17 17.02
N ARG A 92 -10.48 0.89 16.25
CA ARG A 92 -10.02 2.21 16.72
C ARG A 92 -10.59 3.33 15.86
N SER A 93 -10.83 4.49 16.47
CA SER A 93 -10.99 5.75 15.73
C SER A 93 -9.66 6.47 15.72
N MET A 94 -9.24 6.94 14.54
CA MET A 94 -8.01 7.70 14.35
C MET A 94 -8.33 9.07 13.79
N LYS A 95 -8.08 10.11 14.57
CA LYS A 95 -8.29 11.51 14.16
C LYS A 95 -6.95 12.20 13.98
N LEU A 96 -6.69 12.72 12.78
CA LEU A 96 -5.58 13.62 12.50
C LEU A 96 -6.12 15.03 12.34
N THR A 97 -5.71 15.94 13.23
CA THR A 97 -6.02 17.38 13.12
C THR A 97 -4.75 18.15 12.80
N VAL A 98 -4.80 18.93 11.72
CA VAL A 98 -3.67 19.73 11.23
C VAL A 98 -3.94 21.21 11.48
N SER A 99 -2.91 21.95 11.88
CA SER A 99 -3.04 23.38 12.21
C SER A 99 -3.05 24.28 10.97
N GLU A 100 -3.64 25.49 11.07
CA GLU A 100 -3.59 26.50 10.01
C GLU A 100 -2.16 26.89 9.60
N ALA A 101 -1.22 26.89 10.56
CA ALA A 101 0.20 27.19 10.30
C ALA A 101 0.89 26.14 9.41
N GLN A 102 0.36 24.90 9.40
CA GLN A 102 0.76 23.85 8.45
C GLN A 102 -0.03 23.94 7.14
N GLY A 103 -0.72 25.06 6.97
CA GLY A 103 -1.58 25.37 5.85
C GLY A 103 -2.80 24.48 5.81
N ALA A 104 -3.43 24.08 6.92
CA ALA A 104 -4.69 23.30 6.97
C ALA A 104 -5.94 24.19 7.07
N GLY A 105 -7.06 23.74 6.50
CA GLY A 105 -8.29 24.54 6.38
C GLY A 105 -8.21 25.64 5.32
N GLY A 106 -9.29 25.88 4.58
CA GLY A 106 -9.36 26.92 3.52
C GLY A 106 -9.81 26.38 2.17
N GLU A 107 -9.93 27.26 1.17
CA GLU A 107 -10.57 26.95 -0.13
C GLU A 107 -9.82 25.92 -0.99
N LYS A 108 -8.51 25.75 -0.80
CA LYS A 108 -7.70 24.87 -1.66
C LYS A 108 -7.66 23.43 -1.16
N PRO A 109 -8.00 22.44 -2.00
CA PRO A 109 -7.89 21.02 -1.67
C PRO A 109 -6.44 20.59 -1.39
N ARG A 110 -6.29 19.57 -0.54
CA ARG A 110 -4.99 19.03 -0.13
C ARG A 110 -5.00 17.52 -0.20
N ASP A 111 -3.92 16.96 -0.72
CA ASP A 111 -3.73 15.52 -0.78
C ASP A 111 -3.63 14.90 0.61
N VAL A 112 -4.33 13.79 0.78
CA VAL A 112 -4.25 12.90 1.92
C VAL A 112 -3.83 11.53 1.42
N THR A 113 -2.90 10.90 2.13
CA THR A 113 -2.57 9.50 1.91
C THR A 113 -2.54 8.76 3.24
N ILE A 114 -3.25 7.65 3.30
CA ILE A 114 -3.23 6.73 4.45
C ILE A 114 -2.79 5.38 3.93
N MET A 115 -1.72 4.81 4.47
CA MET A 115 -1.03 3.68 3.87
C MET A 115 -0.74 2.61 4.92
N LEU A 116 -0.95 1.34 4.55
CA LEU A 116 -0.40 0.21 5.30
C LEU A 116 1.10 0.12 4.99
N CYS A 117 1.95 0.42 5.98
CA CYS A 117 3.41 0.50 5.79
C CYS A 117 4.17 -0.68 6.41
N ASP A 118 3.50 -1.57 7.15
CA ASP A 118 4.10 -2.78 7.74
C ASP A 118 3.79 -4.00 6.86
N TRP A 119 4.82 -4.77 6.52
CA TRP A 119 4.70 -5.96 5.69
C TRP A 119 4.02 -7.07 6.49
N GLY A 120 3.13 -7.84 5.85
CA GLY A 120 2.37 -8.90 6.52
C GLY A 120 1.37 -8.40 7.58
N ALA A 121 1.19 -7.09 7.75
CA ALA A 121 0.13 -6.51 8.54
C ALA A 121 -1.20 -6.60 7.77
N LYS A 122 -2.29 -6.33 8.48
CA LYS A 122 -3.64 -6.22 7.92
C LYS A 122 -4.26 -4.90 8.34
N LEU A 123 -4.95 -4.25 7.42
CA LEU A 123 -5.69 -3.02 7.65
C LEU A 123 -7.12 -3.20 7.16
N GLN A 124 -8.10 -2.87 8.01
CA GLN A 124 -9.51 -2.78 7.64
C GLN A 124 -10.00 -1.36 7.88
N ILE A 125 -10.68 -0.79 6.89
CA ILE A 125 -11.32 0.52 6.97
C ILE A 125 -12.82 0.33 7.10
N LEU A 126 -13.43 0.97 8.09
CA LEU A 126 -14.88 1.00 8.29
C LEU A 126 -15.49 2.29 7.73
N GLY A 127 -14.78 3.42 7.84
CA GLY A 127 -15.23 4.68 7.27
C GLY A 127 -14.20 5.78 7.38
N ILE A 128 -14.45 6.86 6.63
CA ILE A 128 -13.60 8.04 6.58
C ILE A 128 -14.50 9.26 6.58
N SER A 129 -14.18 10.26 7.40
CA SER A 129 -14.87 11.54 7.39
C SER A 129 -13.88 12.69 7.58
N ALA A 130 -14.31 13.90 7.19
CA ALA A 130 -13.51 15.10 7.35
C ALA A 130 -14.32 16.27 7.95
N THR A 131 -13.70 17.04 8.85
CA THR A 131 -14.35 18.16 9.56
C THR A 131 -13.44 19.40 9.63
N ASP A 132 -14.04 20.60 9.67
CA ASP A 132 -13.30 21.87 9.74
C ASP A 132 -12.89 22.29 11.16
N ASP A 133 -13.56 21.78 12.20
CA ASP A 133 -13.28 22.13 13.59
C ASP A 133 -13.30 20.92 14.53
N ALA A 134 -12.77 21.13 15.74
CA ALA A 134 -12.73 20.15 16.82
C ALA A 134 -14.11 19.81 17.42
N LYS A 135 -15.18 20.51 17.05
CA LYS A 135 -16.55 20.18 17.45
C LYS A 135 -17.07 19.05 16.56
N GLU A 136 -17.39 17.94 17.20
CA GLU A 136 -17.44 16.59 16.63
C GLU A 136 -18.68 16.28 15.77
N ASP A 137 -19.59 17.25 15.59
CA ASP A 137 -20.99 16.87 15.39
C ASP A 137 -21.50 16.90 13.94
N GLU A 138 -20.74 17.41 12.96
CA GLU A 138 -21.16 17.36 11.55
C GLU A 138 -19.99 17.02 10.61
N ALA A 139 -20.02 15.80 10.04
CA ALA A 139 -19.11 15.38 8.99
C ALA A 139 -19.36 16.21 7.72
N ASN A 140 -18.31 16.84 7.18
CA ASN A 140 -18.36 17.61 5.95
C ASN A 140 -17.84 16.77 4.77
N ASP A 141 -18.44 15.60 4.53
CA ASP A 141 -17.95 14.67 3.51
C ASP A 141 -18.08 15.23 2.09
N SER A 142 -18.94 16.23 1.86
CA SER A 142 -19.01 17.02 0.62
C SER A 142 -17.71 17.78 0.29
N ARG A 143 -16.77 17.87 1.23
CA ARG A 143 -15.47 18.52 1.09
C ARG A 143 -14.32 17.52 0.90
N LEU A 144 -14.64 16.23 0.77
CA LEU A 144 -13.76 15.23 0.22
C LEU A 144 -13.83 15.29 -1.31
N LEU A 145 -12.69 15.11 -1.96
CA LEU A 145 -12.56 15.17 -3.41
C LEU A 145 -11.69 14.01 -3.87
N ALA A 146 -12.00 13.47 -5.05
CA ALA A 146 -11.09 12.52 -5.68
C ALA A 146 -9.73 13.20 -5.95
N PRO A 147 -8.61 12.49 -5.80
CA PRO A 147 -7.30 13.00 -6.18
C PRO A 147 -7.31 13.48 -7.64
N SER A 148 -6.86 14.71 -7.88
CA SER A 148 -6.61 15.24 -9.22
C SER A 148 -5.13 15.52 -9.39
N LEU A 149 -4.47 14.71 -10.22
CA LEU A 149 -3.06 14.90 -10.59
C LEU A 149 -2.90 15.38 -12.04
N GLY A 150 -3.99 15.61 -12.76
CA GLY A 150 -3.99 16.27 -14.07
C GLY A 150 -3.42 15.46 -15.24
N THR A 151 -2.93 14.23 -15.00
CA THR A 151 -2.45 13.31 -16.04
C THR A 151 -3.23 11.99 -16.01
N ALA A 152 -3.12 11.20 -17.07
CA ALA A 152 -3.61 9.83 -17.06
C ALA A 152 -2.94 9.02 -15.93
N PRO A 153 -3.66 8.08 -15.29
CA PRO A 153 -3.08 7.15 -14.33
C PRO A 153 -1.92 6.37 -14.94
N SER A 154 -0.84 6.22 -14.18
CA SER A 154 0.31 5.36 -14.52
C SER A 154 0.55 4.39 -13.36
N PRO A 155 -0.21 3.27 -13.30
CA PRO A 155 -0.04 2.30 -12.25
C PRO A 155 1.26 1.50 -12.43
N MET A 156 1.97 1.30 -11.32
CA MET A 156 3.24 0.61 -11.27
C MET A 156 3.16 -0.52 -10.27
N LEU A 157 3.53 -1.72 -10.70
CA LEU A 157 3.50 -2.93 -9.89
C LEU A 157 4.91 -3.34 -9.50
N PHE A 158 5.15 -3.48 -8.19
CA PHE A 158 6.41 -3.95 -7.63
C PHE A 158 6.22 -5.32 -6.98
N ILE A 159 6.85 -6.33 -7.55
CA ILE A 159 6.80 -7.72 -7.08
C ILE A 159 8.15 -8.06 -6.47
N GLY A 160 8.17 -8.64 -5.27
CA GLY A 160 9.43 -9.13 -4.73
C GLY A 160 9.41 -9.65 -3.31
N ASP A 161 10.57 -9.59 -2.69
CA ASP A 161 10.81 -10.10 -1.34
C ASP A 161 11.03 -8.96 -0.32
N SER A 162 11.83 -9.24 0.71
CA SER A 162 12.30 -8.31 1.73
C SER A 162 12.77 -6.96 1.19
N LEU A 163 13.41 -6.92 0.01
CA LEU A 163 13.91 -5.68 -0.60
C LEU A 163 12.79 -4.75 -1.04
N VAL A 164 11.73 -5.31 -1.62
CA VAL A 164 10.57 -4.55 -2.09
C VAL A 164 9.66 -4.20 -0.94
N SER A 165 9.46 -5.10 0.02
CA SER A 165 8.57 -4.88 1.17
C SER A 165 9.18 -3.95 2.23
N GLY A 166 10.49 -3.70 2.19
CA GLY A 166 11.20 -2.86 3.15
C GLY A 166 11.48 -3.56 4.47
N PHE A 167 11.72 -4.87 4.44
CA PHE A 167 12.10 -5.60 5.64
C PHE A 167 13.52 -5.27 6.07
N THR A 168 13.64 -4.91 7.35
CA THR A 168 14.91 -4.68 8.03
C THR A 168 15.03 -5.63 9.22
N PRO A 169 16.09 -6.44 9.32
CA PRO A 169 16.27 -7.35 10.44
C PRO A 169 16.50 -6.59 11.75
N LEU A 170 15.81 -7.02 12.81
CA LEU A 170 15.77 -6.35 14.12
C LEU A 170 17.12 -6.26 14.83
N TYR A 171 18.04 -7.18 14.51
CA TYR A 171 19.36 -7.27 15.13
C TYR A 171 20.29 -6.10 14.78
N SER A 172 19.92 -5.25 13.82
CA SER A 172 20.73 -4.12 13.37
C SER A 172 20.36 -2.79 14.04
N GLY A 173 19.26 -2.71 14.79
CA GLY A 173 18.72 -1.46 15.34
C GLY A 173 18.20 -0.47 14.28
N LEU A 174 18.32 -0.80 12.99
CA LEU A 174 17.90 0.02 11.87
C LEU A 174 16.55 -0.50 11.37
N VAL A 175 15.46 0.01 11.94
CA VAL A 175 14.11 -0.17 11.37
C VAL A 175 13.85 1.00 10.43
N LEU A 176 13.30 0.74 9.24
CA LEU A 176 12.79 1.82 8.39
C LEU A 176 11.70 2.56 9.18
N PRO A 177 11.90 3.82 9.60
CA PRO A 177 10.98 4.49 10.52
C PRO A 177 9.54 4.59 9.96
N HIS A 178 9.38 4.52 8.64
CA HIS A 178 8.09 4.54 7.95
C HIS A 178 7.83 3.27 7.12
N GLY A 179 8.52 2.16 7.40
CA GLY A 179 8.30 0.87 6.74
C GLY A 179 8.38 0.94 5.22
N SER A 180 7.42 0.29 4.53
CA SER A 180 7.39 0.19 3.06
C SER A 180 7.30 1.54 2.35
N TYR A 181 6.94 2.62 3.04
CA TYR A 181 6.95 3.99 2.48
C TYR A 181 8.36 4.47 2.09
N GLN A 182 9.41 3.89 2.68
CA GLN A 182 10.81 4.23 2.40
C GLN A 182 11.48 3.25 1.44
N THR A 183 10.74 2.30 0.88
CA THR A 183 11.26 1.40 -0.15
C THR A 183 11.46 2.13 -1.47
N PHE A 184 12.31 1.57 -2.34
CA PHE A 184 12.60 2.17 -3.63
C PHE A 184 11.35 2.33 -4.51
N GLY A 185 10.40 1.38 -4.47
CA GLY A 185 9.14 1.50 -5.21
C GLY A 185 8.31 2.70 -4.76
N SER A 186 8.14 2.88 -3.44
CA SER A 186 7.50 4.06 -2.86
C SER A 186 8.25 5.36 -3.16
N ILE A 187 9.58 5.33 -3.22
CA ILE A 187 10.39 6.50 -3.61
C ILE A 187 10.14 6.85 -5.08
N ILE A 188 10.21 5.89 -5.99
CA ILE A 188 9.99 6.10 -7.43
C ILE A 188 8.62 6.73 -7.68
N VAL A 189 7.55 6.13 -7.15
CA VAL A 189 6.18 6.63 -7.33
C VAL A 189 6.03 8.05 -6.78
N ARG A 190 6.58 8.35 -5.60
CA ARG A 190 6.55 9.70 -5.03
C ARG A 190 7.35 10.71 -5.85
N THR A 191 8.51 10.32 -6.37
CA THR A 191 9.33 11.17 -7.24
C THR A 191 8.58 11.50 -8.53
N LEU A 192 7.90 10.54 -9.14
CA LEU A 192 7.09 10.77 -10.35
C LEU A 192 5.87 11.67 -10.06
N ARG A 193 5.18 11.45 -8.94
CA ARG A 193 4.12 12.36 -8.48
C ARG A 193 4.61 13.78 -8.23
N GLY A 194 5.81 13.93 -7.67
CA GLY A 194 6.46 15.23 -7.50
C GLY A 194 6.76 15.95 -8.83
N LYS A 195 6.79 15.21 -9.95
CA LYS A 195 6.92 15.75 -11.30
C LYS A 195 5.57 15.93 -12.02
N GLY A 196 4.45 15.75 -11.31
CA GLY A 196 3.10 15.94 -11.85
C GLY A 196 2.50 14.72 -12.56
N LEU A 197 3.06 13.52 -12.37
CA LEU A 197 2.48 12.29 -12.93
C LEU A 197 1.55 11.60 -11.90
N ASP A 198 0.41 11.07 -12.34
CA ASP A 198 -0.45 10.19 -11.55
C ASP A 198 0.13 8.78 -11.44
N ALA A 199 1.34 8.68 -10.87
CA ALA A 199 1.96 7.40 -10.57
C ALA A 199 1.26 6.74 -9.37
N ARG A 200 0.86 5.47 -9.53
CA ARG A 200 0.17 4.69 -8.49
C ARG A 200 0.99 3.45 -8.14
N LEU A 201 1.00 3.10 -6.86
CA LEU A 201 1.79 2.00 -6.34
C LEU A 201 0.90 0.79 -6.07
N GLU A 202 1.18 -0.33 -6.74
CA GLU A 202 0.85 -1.65 -6.25
C GLU A 202 2.14 -2.37 -5.82
N MET A 203 2.13 -2.94 -4.62
CA MET A 203 3.28 -3.65 -4.07
C MET A 203 2.83 -5.03 -3.60
N VAL A 204 3.42 -6.07 -4.20
CA VAL A 204 3.15 -7.47 -3.91
C VAL A 204 4.46 -8.09 -3.48
N ALA A 205 4.78 -7.90 -2.20
CA ALA A 205 6.07 -8.32 -1.66
C ALA A 205 5.95 -8.84 -0.24
N TYR A 206 6.72 -9.88 0.06
CA TYR A 206 6.72 -10.52 1.37
C TYR A 206 8.13 -10.97 1.76
N PRO A 207 8.62 -10.70 2.98
CA PRO A 207 9.97 -11.07 3.37
C PRO A 207 10.22 -12.57 3.31
N GLY A 208 11.40 -12.94 2.77
CA GLY A 208 11.82 -14.33 2.66
C GLY A 208 11.08 -15.15 1.59
N ILE A 209 10.12 -14.57 0.87
CA ILE A 209 9.40 -15.29 -0.18
C ILE A 209 10.31 -15.63 -1.36
N ARG A 210 10.15 -16.84 -1.87
CA ARG A 210 10.78 -17.35 -3.09
C ARG A 210 9.87 -17.10 -4.28
N LEU A 211 10.37 -17.18 -5.50
CA LEU A 211 9.51 -17.28 -6.66
C LEU A 211 8.84 -18.65 -6.73
N VAL A 212 9.63 -19.71 -6.61
CA VAL A 212 9.21 -21.10 -6.85
C VAL A 212 8.40 -21.67 -5.68
N THR A 213 7.25 -22.25 -5.99
CA THR A 213 6.47 -23.08 -5.08
C THR A 213 7.08 -24.47 -5.00
N THR A 214 7.51 -24.87 -3.80
CA THR A 214 8.04 -26.23 -3.60
C THR A 214 6.98 -27.23 -3.12
N ASN A 215 5.92 -26.75 -2.47
CA ASN A 215 4.76 -27.56 -2.07
C ASN A 215 3.60 -26.66 -1.59
N GLN A 216 2.43 -27.27 -1.33
CA GLN A 216 1.22 -26.56 -0.91
C GLN A 216 1.37 -25.77 0.41
N HIS A 217 2.28 -26.17 1.29
CA HIS A 217 2.54 -25.49 2.57
C HIS A 217 3.65 -24.43 2.48
N SER A 218 4.30 -24.33 1.31
CA SER A 218 5.44 -23.46 1.08
C SER A 218 5.34 -22.84 -0.32
N LYS A 219 4.25 -22.09 -0.51
CA LYS A 219 3.96 -21.38 -1.76
C LYS A 219 4.99 -20.29 -2.03
N GLY A 220 5.45 -20.22 -3.27
CA GLY A 220 6.25 -19.14 -3.81
C GLY A 220 5.37 -18.00 -4.33
N MET A 221 6.02 -16.91 -4.74
CA MET A 221 5.36 -15.75 -5.34
C MET A 221 4.58 -16.11 -6.60
N GLU A 222 5.00 -17.13 -7.34
CA GLU A 222 4.30 -17.55 -8.56
C GLU A 222 2.85 -17.99 -8.33
N ASP A 223 2.52 -18.46 -7.12
CA ASP A 223 1.15 -18.76 -6.69
C ASP A 223 0.58 -17.64 -5.82
N VAL A 224 1.36 -17.18 -4.83
CA VAL A 224 0.94 -16.16 -3.86
C VAL A 224 0.51 -14.85 -4.54
N PHE A 225 1.13 -14.50 -5.67
CA PHE A 225 0.74 -13.32 -6.44
C PHE A 225 -0.71 -13.40 -6.91
N TRP A 226 -1.26 -14.57 -7.23
CA TRP A 226 -2.62 -14.73 -7.76
C TRP A 226 -3.60 -15.10 -6.66
N ASP A 227 -3.20 -16.04 -5.81
CA ASP A 227 -4.03 -16.56 -4.72
C ASP A 227 -4.18 -15.56 -3.56
N GLY A 228 -3.22 -14.65 -3.43
CA GLY A 228 -3.13 -13.75 -2.29
C GLY A 228 -2.66 -14.44 -1.01
N ILE A 229 -2.00 -13.69 -0.14
CA ILE A 229 -1.72 -14.11 1.25
C ILE A 229 -2.91 -13.88 2.18
N ASP A 230 -3.95 -13.22 1.68
CA ASP A 230 -5.15 -12.80 2.39
C ASP A 230 -6.24 -13.86 2.42
N GLY A 231 -6.07 -14.94 1.65
CA GLY A 231 -7.08 -15.98 1.47
C GLY A 231 -8.28 -15.51 0.64
N ALA A 232 -8.21 -14.31 0.06
CA ALA A 232 -9.30 -13.74 -0.72
C ALA A 232 -9.23 -14.19 -2.20
N GLY A 233 -8.06 -14.59 -2.71
CA GLY A 233 -7.93 -15.16 -4.06
C GLY A 233 -8.24 -14.19 -5.18
N GLY A 234 -8.10 -14.67 -6.42
CA GLY A 234 -8.62 -14.00 -7.62
C GLY A 234 -8.01 -12.62 -7.91
N TRP A 235 -6.75 -12.41 -7.53
CA TRP A 235 -6.10 -11.10 -7.72
C TRP A 235 -5.85 -10.73 -9.18
N ASP A 236 -5.87 -11.73 -10.08
CA ASP A 236 -5.93 -11.53 -11.53
C ASP A 236 -7.19 -10.76 -11.98
N GLN A 237 -8.30 -10.91 -11.27
CA GLN A 237 -9.57 -10.25 -11.59
C GLN A 237 -9.88 -9.08 -10.65
N ARG A 238 -9.31 -9.08 -9.45
CA ARG A 238 -9.60 -8.10 -8.38
C ARG A 238 -8.63 -6.93 -8.33
N SER A 239 -7.43 -7.05 -8.89
CA SER A 239 -6.60 -5.85 -9.06
C SER A 239 -7.28 -4.91 -10.05
N LYS A 240 -7.56 -3.69 -9.61
CA LYS A 240 -8.29 -2.68 -10.37
C LYS A 240 -7.40 -1.92 -11.35
N ASP A 241 -6.10 -1.94 -11.11
CA ASP A 241 -5.14 -1.20 -11.89
C ASP A 241 -4.47 -2.13 -12.91
N ASN A 242 -4.45 -1.71 -14.17
CA ASN A 242 -3.70 -2.36 -15.23
C ASN A 242 -2.29 -1.73 -15.27
N PRO A 243 -1.25 -2.39 -14.73
CA PRO A 243 0.06 -1.77 -14.56
C PRO A 243 0.72 -1.49 -15.92
N GLU A 244 1.27 -0.28 -16.07
CA GLU A 244 2.08 0.07 -17.24
C GLU A 244 3.51 -0.45 -17.10
N ASP A 245 4.02 -0.47 -15.87
CA ASP A 245 5.36 -0.90 -15.51
C ASP A 245 5.28 -1.97 -14.42
N ILE A 246 5.91 -3.12 -14.66
CA ILE A 246 6.07 -4.18 -13.66
C ILE A 246 7.55 -4.30 -13.31
N PHE A 247 7.89 -4.19 -12.03
CA PHE A 247 9.23 -4.41 -11.49
C PHE A 247 9.26 -5.74 -10.74
N ILE A 248 10.11 -6.67 -11.16
CA ILE A 248 10.22 -8.00 -10.54
C ILE A 248 11.59 -8.13 -9.88
N CYS A 249 11.59 -8.11 -8.55
CA CYS A 249 12.78 -8.14 -7.69
C CYS A 249 12.73 -9.37 -6.78
N ILE A 250 12.91 -10.56 -7.36
CA ILE A 250 12.81 -11.84 -6.64
C ILE A 250 13.87 -12.82 -7.13
N GLY A 251 14.24 -13.78 -6.28
CA GLY A 251 15.22 -14.84 -6.58
C GLY A 251 16.28 -15.05 -5.52
N THR A 252 16.48 -14.08 -4.61
CA THR A 252 17.47 -14.19 -3.54
C THR A 252 17.17 -15.38 -2.63
N ASN A 253 15.89 -15.56 -2.27
CA ASN A 253 15.46 -16.63 -1.38
C ASN A 253 15.44 -17.99 -2.10
N ASP A 254 15.11 -18.06 -3.40
CA ASP A 254 15.14 -19.30 -4.18
C ASP A 254 16.53 -19.94 -4.11
N ARG A 255 17.58 -19.13 -4.35
CA ARG A 255 18.97 -19.57 -4.19
C ARG A 255 19.28 -19.99 -2.75
N GLY A 256 18.82 -19.22 -1.76
CA GLY A 256 19.02 -19.54 -0.34
C GLY A 256 18.40 -20.88 0.07
N TRP A 257 17.36 -21.31 -0.63
CA TRP A 257 16.67 -22.59 -0.43
C TRP A 257 17.17 -23.72 -1.35
N GLY A 258 18.25 -23.48 -2.12
CA GLY A 258 18.86 -24.50 -2.97
C GLY A 258 18.12 -24.78 -4.28
N ILE A 259 17.20 -23.90 -4.71
CA ILE A 259 16.55 -24.04 -6.02
C ILE A 259 17.61 -23.87 -7.12
N GLY A 260 17.64 -24.82 -8.06
CA GLY A 260 18.59 -24.83 -9.16
C GLY A 260 18.35 -23.67 -10.13
N SER A 261 19.40 -23.20 -10.82
CA SER A 261 19.26 -22.08 -11.77
C SER A 261 18.35 -22.39 -12.95
N GLU A 262 18.38 -23.63 -13.46
CA GLU A 262 17.52 -24.07 -14.57
C GLU A 262 16.04 -24.06 -14.15
N GLU A 263 15.72 -24.73 -13.04
CA GLU A 263 14.40 -24.73 -12.42
C GLU A 263 13.89 -23.29 -12.17
N PHE A 264 14.71 -22.45 -11.54
CA PHE A 264 14.35 -21.05 -11.30
C PHE A 264 14.03 -20.30 -12.61
N ILE A 265 14.87 -20.45 -13.64
CA ILE A 265 14.67 -19.76 -14.92
C ILE A 265 13.37 -20.20 -15.60
N ASP A 266 13.02 -21.48 -15.53
CA ASP A 266 11.80 -22.00 -16.14
C ASP A 266 10.54 -21.46 -15.44
N HIS A 267 10.52 -21.50 -14.11
CA HIS A 267 9.46 -20.90 -13.31
C HIS A 267 9.37 -19.37 -13.53
N TYR A 268 10.51 -18.68 -13.61
CA TYR A 268 10.55 -17.25 -13.89
C TYR A 268 9.97 -16.90 -15.26
N LYS A 269 10.32 -17.65 -16.31
CA LYS A 269 9.74 -17.46 -17.64
C LYS A 269 8.24 -17.71 -17.63
N ALA A 270 7.77 -18.76 -16.95
CA ALA A 270 6.36 -19.07 -16.84
C ALA A 270 5.60 -17.94 -16.12
N PHE A 271 6.15 -17.44 -15.01
CA PHE A 271 5.56 -16.33 -14.24
C PHE A 271 5.50 -15.03 -15.05
N VAL A 272 6.59 -14.67 -15.74
CA VAL A 272 6.64 -13.47 -16.60
C VAL A 272 5.62 -13.57 -17.75
N ARG A 273 5.50 -14.73 -18.41
CA ARG A 273 4.49 -14.93 -19.46
C ARG A 273 3.08 -14.78 -18.90
N LYS A 274 2.79 -15.41 -17.75
CA LYS A 274 1.49 -15.29 -17.10
C LYS A 274 1.16 -13.83 -16.75
N LEU A 275 2.11 -13.06 -16.20
CA LEU A 275 1.93 -11.62 -15.96
C LEU A 275 1.61 -10.85 -17.24
N ARG A 276 2.39 -11.05 -18.31
CA ARG A 276 2.14 -10.39 -19.60
C ARG A 276 0.74 -10.72 -20.14
N ASP A 277 0.37 -11.98 -20.09
CA ASP A 277 -0.91 -12.46 -20.63
C ASP A 277 -2.10 -12.00 -19.77
N SER A 278 -1.90 -11.74 -18.48
CA SER A 278 -2.91 -11.15 -17.58
C SER A 278 -3.09 -9.63 -17.75
N TYR A 279 -2.13 -8.92 -18.34
CA TYR A 279 -2.16 -7.45 -18.51
C TYR A 279 -1.95 -6.99 -19.97
N PRO A 280 -2.73 -7.50 -20.95
CA PRO A 280 -2.41 -7.34 -22.37
C PRO A 280 -2.54 -5.89 -22.90
N GLU A 281 -3.42 -5.08 -22.32
CA GLU A 281 -3.77 -3.76 -22.87
C GLU A 281 -2.97 -2.59 -22.26
N GLY A 282 -2.41 -2.78 -21.06
CA GLY A 282 -1.82 -1.68 -20.28
C GLY A 282 -0.31 -1.79 -20.13
N LEU A 283 0.21 -3.01 -20.17
CA LEU A 283 1.61 -3.28 -19.87
C LEU A 283 2.54 -2.76 -20.98
N LYS A 284 3.39 -1.81 -20.63
CA LYS A 284 4.41 -1.25 -21.52
C LYS A 284 5.78 -1.87 -21.29
N ARG A 285 6.14 -2.14 -20.03
CA ARG A 285 7.50 -2.55 -19.66
C ARG A 285 7.50 -3.51 -18.47
N MET A 286 8.39 -4.50 -18.55
CA MET A 286 8.75 -5.36 -17.42
C MET A 286 10.23 -5.19 -17.10
N HIS A 287 10.53 -4.83 -15.86
CA HIS A 287 11.88 -4.58 -15.34
C HIS A 287 12.28 -5.76 -14.47
N LEU A 288 13.13 -6.63 -15.00
CA LEU A 288 13.63 -7.79 -14.26
C LEU A 288 14.89 -7.41 -13.49
N ILE A 289 14.78 -7.33 -12.17
CA ILE A 289 15.88 -6.93 -11.28
C ILE A 289 16.29 -8.16 -10.48
N VAL A 290 17.11 -9.01 -11.09
CA VAL A 290 17.56 -10.26 -10.49
C VAL A 290 19.07 -10.25 -10.31
N ARG A 291 19.53 -10.61 -9.11
CA ARG A 291 20.96 -10.68 -8.80
C ARG A 291 21.55 -11.97 -9.37
N HIS A 292 22.52 -11.84 -10.29
CA HIS A 292 23.32 -12.95 -10.85
C HIS A 292 22.56 -14.04 -11.62
N ILE A 293 21.75 -13.66 -12.60
CA ILE A 293 21.37 -14.59 -13.67
C ILE A 293 22.16 -14.19 -14.91
N GLY A 294 23.04 -15.08 -15.38
CA GLY A 294 23.70 -14.90 -16.66
C GLY A 294 22.63 -14.66 -17.73
N ARG A 295 22.80 -13.58 -18.51
CA ARG A 295 21.94 -13.12 -19.62
C ARG A 295 20.61 -13.89 -19.74
N LEU A 296 19.55 -13.37 -19.10
CA LEU A 296 18.19 -13.78 -19.41
C LEU A 296 17.83 -13.19 -20.79
N LEU A 297 17.88 -14.01 -21.85
CA LEU A 297 17.24 -13.68 -23.12
C LEU A 297 15.74 -13.99 -22.97
N LEU A 298 14.95 -12.95 -22.73
CA LEU A 298 13.51 -13.01 -22.90
C LEU A 298 13.23 -12.96 -24.40
N LEU A 299 12.55 -13.99 -24.92
CA LEU A 299 11.94 -14.01 -26.25
C LEU A 299 10.55 -13.37 -26.17
#